data_AF-A0A4Y9ZKP6-F1
#
_entry.id   AF-A0A4Y9ZKP6-F1
#
_cell.length_a   1.000
_cell.length_b   1.000
_cell.length_c   1.000
_cell.angle_alpha   90.00
_cell.angle_beta   90.00
_cell.angle_gamma   90.00
#
_symmetry.space_group_name_H-M   'P 1'
#
loop_
_entity.id
_entity.type
_entity.pdbx_description
1 polymer ?
#
loop_
_entity_poly.entity_id
_entity_poly.type
_entity_poly.pdbx_seq_one_letter_code
_entity_poly.pdbx_strand_id
1 'polypeptide(L)'
;FLANREPDTFGGDHPSIRVERTQWLPNIGFRVSFSERPPESLDDILHTYLARYTDEDSNHLRVSRFQFRNTVFFRRVPLCAPNGDPSTVNGLLNELLADPLWRNIQIAGPPRLHVPEHTQGYGVLYVDFVDNARSSVLRNALKQSKRTNLVHRTDLLSHPHLICFSLTVRGLSHLFLNVYADPTNHAVLEYLYNRPSLPSFALVCGDFNLHHQLWDDAYGFREAAQRLIDLMPDMSVSLLNTPNIYTHFPHNTALCPTVIDLVWVNDTMIPSPSTTLIVDADGREAFDHAKMLITLPLSPEFDPQLHIKRKSDEEDSFLVDACGAFSPVEDVPLDDHDSIQVLCNTIFNSLQRAFLQRTTKPKITAHSKRWWNDECRDALRAYREDKSQDNRWAYFRTVRRVQREHFEGVIQEVTANKCVWDLTSWTCPRLLPTTSIIKDRDGTPLTTLQELATGFQQQFFSAADRPIDYSVLDDLERLPTRAFDPISLAELEEQVTLCSARSPRGQITSPGRSSKSSSKIPSPALRYSRSSMHASD
;
A
#
# COMPACT_ATOMS: atom_id res chain seq x y z
N PHE A 1 15.77 -20.97 42.50
CA PHE A 1 16.93 -21.51 43.25
C PHE A 1 18.21 -20.63 43.14
N LEU A 2 18.14 -19.38 42.63
CA LEU A 2 19.28 -18.45 42.59
C LEU A 2 18.88 -17.01 42.98
N ALA A 3 17.90 -16.85 43.86
CA ALA A 3 17.36 -15.52 44.18
C ALA A 3 18.23 -14.68 45.13
N ASN A 4 19.26 -15.26 45.77
CA ASN A 4 20.04 -14.59 46.84
C ASN A 4 21.54 -14.91 46.81
N ARG A 5 22.19 -14.96 45.64
CA ARG A 5 23.67 -14.94 45.60
C ARG A 5 24.13 -13.67 44.91
N GLU A 6 25.13 -13.02 45.52
CA GLU A 6 25.85 -11.90 44.92
C GLU A 6 26.30 -12.26 43.50
N PRO A 7 26.32 -11.29 42.56
CA PRO A 7 26.65 -11.56 41.19
C PRO A 7 28.08 -12.09 41.11
N ASP A 8 28.23 -13.38 40.74
CA ASP A 8 29.51 -13.94 40.36
C ASP A 8 30.12 -13.02 39.30
N THR A 9 31.25 -12.40 39.62
CA THR A 9 32.02 -11.61 38.67
C THR A 9 32.42 -12.52 37.53
N PHE A 10 31.94 -12.23 36.32
CA PHE A 10 32.39 -12.87 35.09
C PHE A 10 33.88 -12.51 34.87
N GLY A 11 34.78 -13.30 35.46
CA GLY A 11 36.21 -13.12 35.38
C GLY A 11 36.77 -13.65 34.06
N GLY A 12 37.30 -12.73 33.25
CA GLY A 12 38.05 -13.01 32.03
C GLY A 12 38.21 -11.74 31.19
N ASP A 13 39.31 -11.00 31.42
CA ASP A 13 39.92 -9.92 30.63
C ASP A 13 39.08 -8.79 30.00
N HIS A 14 37.78 -8.65 30.28
CA HIS A 14 37.00 -7.48 29.87
C HIS A 14 36.49 -6.67 31.08
N PRO A 15 37.11 -5.52 31.39
CA PRO A 15 36.65 -4.66 32.47
C PRO A 15 35.59 -3.69 31.93
N SER A 16 34.29 -3.93 32.19
CA SER A 16 33.28 -2.86 32.44
C SER A 16 31.82 -3.30 32.50
N ILE A 17 31.42 -4.48 32.00
CA ILE A 17 29.99 -4.74 31.76
C ILE A 17 29.29 -5.32 32.97
N ARG A 18 28.43 -4.53 33.62
CA ARG A 18 27.61 -4.96 34.76
C ARG A 18 26.23 -5.44 34.30
N VAL A 19 25.80 -6.59 34.81
CA VAL A 19 24.42 -7.08 34.71
C VAL A 19 23.55 -6.21 35.63
N GLU A 20 22.60 -5.48 35.05
CA GLU A 20 21.68 -4.62 35.80
C GLU A 20 20.49 -5.40 36.35
N ARG A 21 19.98 -6.35 35.56
CA ARG A 21 18.75 -7.05 35.91
C ARG A 21 18.66 -8.40 35.23
N THR A 22 18.23 -9.41 35.99
CA THR A 22 17.83 -10.71 35.45
C THR A 22 16.35 -10.94 35.77
N GLN A 23 15.55 -11.24 34.75
CA GLN A 23 14.11 -11.49 34.88
C GLN A 23 13.74 -12.83 34.27
N TRP A 24 13.07 -13.67 35.05
CA TRP A 24 12.49 -14.93 34.57
C TRP A 24 11.14 -14.68 33.88
N LEU A 25 10.94 -15.29 32.71
CA LEU A 25 9.68 -15.26 31.95
C LEU A 25 9.12 -16.70 31.89
N PRO A 26 8.08 -17.02 32.66
CA PRO A 26 7.51 -18.36 32.69
C PRO A 26 7.15 -18.86 31.29
N ASN A 27 7.60 -20.07 30.94
CA ASN A 27 7.34 -20.77 29.66
C ASN A 27 7.95 -20.13 28.39
N ILE A 28 8.77 -19.07 28.51
CA ILE A 28 9.32 -18.33 27.36
C ILE A 28 10.84 -18.15 27.44
N GLY A 29 11.42 -18.11 28.64
CA GLY A 29 12.88 -18.04 28.85
C GLY A 29 13.26 -17.10 29.99
N PHE A 30 14.48 -16.57 29.98
CA PHE A 30 14.92 -15.52 30.91
C PHE A 30 15.49 -14.33 30.11
N ARG A 31 15.41 -13.15 30.69
CA ARG A 31 15.93 -11.90 30.13
C ARG A 31 17.05 -11.39 31.04
N VAL A 32 18.21 -11.10 30.45
CA VAL A 32 19.34 -10.45 31.14
C VAL A 32 19.54 -9.07 30.52
N SER A 33 19.59 -8.04 31.37
CA SER A 33 19.84 -6.65 30.99
C SER A 33 21.23 -6.24 31.49
N PHE A 34 21.98 -5.56 30.62
CA PHE A 34 23.33 -5.08 30.90
C PHE A 34 23.33 -3.55 30.87
N SER A 35 24.16 -2.96 31.73
CA SER A 35 24.38 -1.50 31.82
C SER A 35 24.97 -0.91 30.54
N GLU A 36 25.75 -1.71 29.82
CA GLU A 36 26.33 -1.37 28.53
C GLU A 36 26.08 -2.50 27.54
N ARG A 37 26.16 -2.19 26.24
CA ARG A 37 25.92 -3.19 25.19
C ARG A 37 26.98 -4.30 25.25
N PRO A 38 26.61 -5.58 25.44
CA PRO A 38 27.57 -6.67 25.54
C PRO A 38 28.30 -6.95 24.20
N PRO A 39 29.64 -7.16 24.21
CA PRO A 39 30.42 -7.51 23.02
C PRO A 39 30.08 -8.92 22.55
N GLU A 40 30.28 -9.21 21.26
CA GLU A 40 29.95 -10.51 20.65
C GLU A 40 30.61 -11.71 21.33
N SER A 41 31.82 -11.53 21.85
CA SER A 41 32.54 -12.53 22.66
C SER A 41 31.78 -12.98 23.92
N LEU A 42 30.80 -12.21 24.40
CA LEU A 42 29.99 -12.57 25.56
C LEU A 42 28.88 -13.60 25.22
N ASP A 43 28.51 -13.78 23.94
CA ASP A 43 27.43 -14.71 23.56
C ASP A 43 27.80 -16.16 23.87
N ASP A 44 29.02 -16.58 23.55
CA ASP A 44 29.52 -17.95 23.80
C ASP A 44 29.68 -18.22 25.30
N ILE A 45 30.09 -17.20 26.06
CA ILE A 45 30.20 -17.26 27.51
C ILE A 45 28.82 -17.37 28.15
N LEU A 46 27.84 -16.57 27.69
CA LEU A 46 26.45 -16.64 28.15
C LEU A 46 25.83 -18.00 27.81
N HIS A 47 26.01 -18.47 26.58
CA HIS A 47 25.55 -19.79 26.15
C HIS A 47 26.11 -20.89 27.07
N THR A 48 27.42 -20.86 27.33
CA THR A 48 28.11 -21.85 28.18
C THR A 48 27.66 -21.75 29.64
N TYR A 49 27.44 -20.55 30.16
CA TYR A 49 26.93 -20.32 31.51
C TYR A 49 25.50 -20.84 31.67
N LEU A 50 24.63 -20.55 30.70
CA LEU A 50 23.20 -20.88 30.74
C LEU A 50 22.92 -22.36 30.48
N ALA A 51 23.77 -23.02 29.68
CA ALA A 51 23.73 -24.46 29.50
C ALA A 51 23.93 -25.25 30.80
N ARG A 52 24.58 -24.66 31.83
CA ARG A 52 24.74 -25.29 33.16
C ARG A 52 23.46 -25.35 33.98
N TYR A 53 22.41 -24.64 33.56
CA TYR A 53 21.14 -24.51 34.28
C TYR A 53 19.95 -25.10 33.52
N THR A 54 20.20 -25.82 32.43
CA THR A 54 19.19 -26.49 31.61
C THR A 54 19.50 -27.99 31.58
N ASP A 55 18.57 -28.83 32.06
CA ASP A 55 18.71 -30.30 32.10
C ASP A 55 18.53 -30.99 30.73
N GLU A 56 18.17 -30.24 29.69
CA GLU A 56 17.97 -30.78 28.33
C GLU A 56 19.06 -30.31 27.37
N ASP A 57 19.41 -31.18 26.42
CA ASP A 57 20.42 -31.00 25.38
C ASP A 57 20.49 -29.56 24.88
N SER A 58 21.69 -28.97 25.02
CA SER A 58 22.00 -27.54 24.87
C SER A 58 21.75 -26.95 23.46
N ASN A 59 21.15 -27.72 22.55
CA ASN A 59 20.89 -27.40 21.15
C ASN A 59 19.70 -26.44 20.92
N HIS A 60 18.88 -26.18 21.94
CA HIS A 60 17.70 -25.32 21.81
C HIS A 60 17.84 -23.93 22.45
N LEU A 61 18.94 -23.68 23.16
CA LEU A 61 19.21 -22.35 23.69
C LEU A 61 19.48 -21.41 22.50
N ARG A 62 18.73 -20.31 22.36
CA ARG A 62 18.98 -19.28 21.34
C ARG A 62 19.18 -17.93 22.03
N VAL A 63 20.41 -17.47 22.09
CA VAL A 63 20.71 -16.10 22.53
C VAL A 63 20.46 -15.14 21.36
N SER A 64 19.49 -14.24 21.49
CA SER A 64 19.21 -13.22 20.48
C SER A 64 19.23 -11.82 21.10
N ARG A 65 20.11 -10.98 20.59
CA ARG A 65 20.48 -9.70 21.21
C ARG A 65 19.44 -8.58 21.07
N PHE A 66 18.65 -8.59 19.99
CA PHE A 66 17.62 -7.57 19.72
C PHE A 66 16.48 -8.16 18.87
N GLN A 67 15.27 -8.22 19.44
CA GLN A 67 14.03 -8.57 18.72
C GLN A 67 13.00 -7.47 18.89
N PHE A 68 12.50 -6.94 17.78
CA PHE A 68 11.33 -6.06 17.76
C PHE A 68 10.09 -6.90 17.46
N ARG A 69 9.02 -6.68 18.22
CA ARG A 69 7.70 -7.20 17.89
C ARG A 69 6.90 -6.08 17.26
N ASN A 70 6.47 -6.29 16.01
CA ASN A 70 5.68 -5.32 15.27
C ASN A 70 4.33 -5.95 14.93
N THR A 71 3.25 -5.33 15.39
CA THR A 71 1.89 -5.70 14.99
C THR A 71 1.56 -5.02 13.67
N VAL A 72 1.25 -5.80 12.64
CA VAL A 72 0.74 -5.29 11.36
C VAL A 72 -0.74 -5.62 11.26
N PHE A 73 -1.53 -4.64 10.85
CA PHE A 73 -2.97 -4.80 10.61
C PHE A 73 -3.25 -4.81 9.10
N PHE A 74 -3.85 -5.89 8.62
CA PHE A 74 -4.34 -6.03 7.26
C PHE A 74 -5.82 -5.70 7.27
N ARG A 75 -6.22 -4.63 6.59
CA ARG A 75 -7.62 -4.16 6.54
C ARG A 75 -8.32 -4.73 5.31
N ARG A 76 -9.65 -4.83 5.38
CA ARG A 76 -10.51 -5.35 4.30
C ARG A 76 -10.16 -6.77 3.87
N VAL A 77 -9.84 -7.62 4.83
CA VAL A 77 -9.59 -9.04 4.57
C VAL A 77 -10.95 -9.74 4.38
N PRO A 78 -11.17 -10.47 3.27
CA PRO A 78 -12.46 -11.08 2.99
C PRO A 78 -12.79 -12.17 4.03
N LEU A 79 -14.02 -12.13 4.55
CA LEU A 79 -14.52 -13.08 5.56
C LEU A 79 -15.09 -14.35 4.95
N CYS A 80 -15.24 -14.40 3.62
CA CYS A 80 -15.56 -15.60 2.87
C CYS A 80 -14.55 -15.76 1.73
N ALA A 81 -14.13 -16.99 1.48
CA ALA A 81 -13.36 -17.37 0.32
C ALA A 81 -14.23 -17.30 -0.96
N PRO A 82 -13.63 -17.27 -2.17
CA PRO A 82 -14.36 -17.15 -3.44
C PRO A 82 -15.39 -18.26 -3.70
N ASN A 83 -15.27 -19.39 -3.00
CA ASN A 83 -16.19 -20.53 -3.06
C ASN A 83 -17.36 -20.42 -2.06
N GLY A 84 -17.46 -19.33 -1.28
CA GLY A 84 -18.52 -19.10 -0.30
C GLY A 84 -18.22 -19.58 1.12
N ASP A 85 -17.11 -20.29 1.35
CA ASP A 85 -16.76 -20.79 2.68
C ASP A 85 -16.21 -19.67 3.59
N PRO A 86 -16.47 -19.69 4.90
CA PRO A 86 -15.95 -18.68 5.82
C PRO A 86 -14.41 -18.74 5.91
N SER A 87 -13.75 -17.60 5.71
CA SER A 87 -12.31 -17.43 5.85
C SER A 87 -11.89 -17.64 7.30
N THR A 88 -11.14 -18.71 7.57
CA THR A 88 -10.57 -18.94 8.90
C THR A 88 -9.29 -18.11 9.10
N VAL A 89 -8.99 -17.75 10.35
CA VAL A 89 -7.74 -17.06 10.71
C VAL A 89 -6.50 -17.81 10.20
N ASN A 90 -6.50 -19.14 10.29
CA ASN A 90 -5.42 -19.98 9.79
C ASN A 90 -5.38 -20.03 8.26
N GLY A 91 -6.53 -20.01 7.58
CA GLY A 91 -6.61 -19.93 6.12
C GLY A 91 -5.99 -18.63 5.59
N LEU A 92 -6.36 -17.50 6.19
CA LEU A 92 -5.81 -16.18 5.87
C LEU A 92 -4.31 -16.09 6.16
N LEU A 93 -3.86 -16.72 7.25
CA LEU A 93 -2.44 -16.79 7.58
C LEU A 93 -1.66 -17.66 6.58
N ASN A 94 -2.22 -18.79 6.17
CA ASN A 94 -1.60 -19.67 5.18
C ASN A 94 -1.52 -19.00 3.81
N GLU A 95 -2.54 -18.22 3.42
CA GLU A 95 -2.53 -17.40 2.22
C GLU A 95 -1.45 -16.31 2.31
N LEU A 96 -1.36 -15.61 3.44
CA LEU A 96 -0.31 -14.63 3.69
C LEU A 96 1.08 -15.27 3.59
N LEU A 97 1.30 -16.43 4.20
CA LEU A 97 2.58 -17.14 4.17
C LEU A 97 2.86 -17.87 2.84
N ALA A 98 1.85 -18.04 1.97
CA ALA A 98 2.02 -18.52 0.61
C ALA A 98 2.66 -17.46 -0.29
N ASP A 99 2.49 -16.17 0.04
CA ASP A 99 3.18 -15.07 -0.63
C ASP A 99 4.70 -15.14 -0.35
N PRO A 100 5.55 -15.23 -1.40
CA PRO A 100 7.00 -15.27 -1.26
C PRO A 100 7.60 -14.13 -0.43
N LEU A 101 6.93 -12.97 -0.36
CA LEU A 101 7.35 -11.81 0.43
C LEU A 101 7.22 -12.02 1.94
N TRP A 102 6.23 -12.81 2.36
CA TRP A 102 5.88 -12.99 3.77
C TRP A 102 6.27 -14.36 4.33
N ARG A 103 6.49 -15.35 3.45
CA ARG A 103 6.83 -16.75 3.77
C ARG A 103 7.97 -16.92 4.79
N ASN A 104 8.96 -16.03 4.78
CA ASN A 104 10.15 -16.13 5.61
C ASN A 104 10.11 -15.23 6.86
N ILE A 105 9.00 -14.54 7.11
CA ILE A 105 8.86 -13.65 8.27
C ILE A 105 8.34 -14.47 9.45
N GLN A 106 9.04 -14.40 10.57
CA GLN A 106 8.64 -15.11 11.77
C GLN A 106 7.47 -14.41 12.46
N ILE A 107 6.46 -15.18 12.86
CA ILE A 107 5.28 -14.70 13.57
C ILE A 107 5.50 -14.91 15.08
N ALA A 108 5.23 -13.87 15.87
CA ALA A 108 5.50 -13.79 17.30
C ALA A 108 4.39 -14.38 18.18
N GLY A 109 3.20 -14.63 17.60
CA GLY A 109 2.02 -15.11 18.31
C GLY A 109 0.83 -15.37 17.37
N PRO A 110 -0.27 -15.94 17.88
CA PRO A 110 -1.44 -16.26 17.06
C PRO A 110 -2.07 -14.99 16.48
N PRO A 111 -2.39 -14.97 15.17
CA PRO A 111 -3.03 -13.81 14.57
C PRO A 111 -4.47 -13.64 15.08
N ARG A 112 -4.95 -12.39 15.06
CA ARG A 112 -6.27 -12.03 15.56
C ARG A 112 -7.09 -11.47 14.40
N LEU A 113 -8.30 -11.96 14.18
CA LEU A 113 -9.22 -11.40 13.20
C LEU A 113 -10.32 -10.65 13.93
N HIS A 114 -10.46 -9.36 13.60
CA HIS A 114 -11.55 -8.52 14.08
C HIS A 114 -12.54 -8.29 12.96
N VAL A 115 -13.82 -8.53 13.23
CA VAL A 115 -14.91 -8.29 12.30
C VAL A 115 -15.71 -7.10 12.86
N PRO A 116 -15.62 -5.91 12.25
CA PRO A 116 -16.45 -4.79 12.66
C PRO A 116 -17.92 -5.08 12.37
N GLU A 117 -18.80 -4.77 13.33
CA GLU A 117 -20.24 -5.07 13.28
C GLU A 117 -20.97 -4.45 12.08
N HIS A 118 -20.40 -3.41 11.46
CA HIS A 118 -20.99 -2.66 10.36
C HIS A 118 -20.42 -2.99 8.97
N THR A 119 -19.43 -3.88 8.86
CA THR A 119 -18.84 -4.27 7.56
C THR A 119 -19.30 -5.67 7.16
N GLN A 120 -20.25 -5.75 6.23
CA GLN A 120 -20.64 -7.01 5.61
C GLN A 120 -19.47 -7.52 4.72
N GLY A 121 -18.96 -8.71 5.04
CA GLY A 121 -18.02 -9.46 4.20
C GLY A 121 -16.52 -9.20 4.42
N TYR A 122 -16.12 -8.23 5.25
CA TYR A 122 -14.70 -7.88 5.44
C TYR A 122 -14.30 -7.68 6.91
N GLY A 123 -13.06 -8.03 7.25
CA GLY A 123 -12.48 -7.86 8.59
C GLY A 123 -11.08 -7.24 8.58
N VAL A 124 -10.49 -7.18 9.78
CA VAL A 124 -9.11 -6.71 10.03
C VAL A 124 -8.31 -7.84 10.66
N LEU A 125 -7.27 -8.31 9.97
CA LEU A 125 -6.34 -9.32 10.49
C LEU A 125 -5.13 -8.64 11.13
N TYR A 126 -4.87 -8.95 12.39
CA TYR A 126 -3.70 -8.52 13.14
C TYR A 126 -2.71 -9.66 13.20
N VAL A 127 -1.48 -9.42 12.75
CA VAL A 127 -0.39 -10.40 12.81
C VAL A 127 0.79 -9.76 13.52
N ASP A 128 1.27 -10.40 14.57
CA ASP A 128 2.44 -9.97 15.31
C ASP A 128 3.68 -10.60 14.68
N PHE A 129 4.58 -9.80 14.12
CA PHE A 129 5.80 -10.29 13.48
C PHE A 129 7.01 -10.04 14.38
N VAL A 130 7.96 -10.99 14.36
CA VAL A 130 9.29 -10.83 14.96
C VAL A 130 10.25 -10.33 13.88
N ASP A 131 10.89 -9.20 14.16
CA ASP A 131 11.98 -8.67 13.34
C ASP A 131 13.26 -8.62 14.18
N ASN A 132 14.40 -8.96 13.57
CA ASN A 132 15.70 -8.76 14.20
C ASN A 132 16.43 -7.66 13.43
N ALA A 133 17.13 -6.77 14.15
CA ALA A 133 17.74 -5.58 13.54
C ALA A 133 18.73 -5.89 12.39
N ARG A 134 19.18 -7.15 12.27
CA ARG A 134 20.12 -7.64 11.25
C ARG A 134 19.43 -8.09 9.96
N SER A 135 18.23 -8.65 10.05
CA SER A 135 17.50 -9.28 8.95
C SER A 135 16.22 -8.50 8.69
N SER A 136 16.36 -7.40 7.94
CA SER A 136 15.29 -6.45 7.57
C SER A 136 14.13 -7.04 6.73
N VAL A 137 13.78 -8.32 6.88
CA VAL A 137 12.81 -9.05 6.05
C VAL A 137 11.42 -8.44 6.14
N LEU A 138 10.92 -8.14 7.35
CA LEU A 138 9.64 -7.48 7.54
C LEU A 138 9.65 -6.07 6.93
N ARG A 139 10.70 -5.29 7.20
CA ARG A 139 10.88 -3.95 6.62
C ARG A 139 10.97 -3.99 5.09
N ASN A 140 11.57 -5.01 4.49
CA ASN A 140 11.68 -5.17 3.05
C ASN A 140 10.36 -5.62 2.42
N ALA A 141 9.62 -6.54 3.04
CA ALA A 141 8.27 -6.91 2.62
C ALA A 141 7.31 -5.70 2.64
N LEU A 142 7.34 -4.92 3.73
CA LEU A 142 6.56 -3.68 3.87
C LEU A 142 6.97 -2.55 2.90
N LYS A 143 8.21 -2.56 2.40
CA LYS A 143 8.69 -1.60 1.40
C LYS A 143 8.29 -2.02 -0.02
N GLN A 144 8.36 -3.32 -0.31
CA GLN A 144 8.00 -3.85 -1.62
C GLN A 144 6.50 -3.80 -1.87
N SER A 145 5.67 -3.87 -0.84
CA SER A 145 4.23 -3.64 -0.94
C SER A 145 3.82 -2.19 -1.26
N LYS A 146 4.75 -1.22 -1.25
CA LYS A 146 4.50 0.24 -1.43
C LYS A 146 4.95 0.84 -2.77
N ARG A 147 5.04 0.08 -3.87
CA ARG A 147 5.43 0.62 -5.20
C ARG A 147 4.38 1.54 -5.84
N THR A 148 3.16 1.49 -5.34
CA THR A 148 2.04 2.37 -5.66
C THR A 148 1.45 2.82 -4.34
N ASN A 149 1.30 4.14 -4.14
CA ASN A 149 0.65 4.68 -2.96
C ASN A 149 -0.60 5.44 -3.37
N LEU A 150 -1.75 5.00 -2.89
CA LEU A 150 -3.05 5.62 -3.11
C LEU A 150 -3.49 6.29 -1.81
N VAL A 151 -3.73 7.59 -1.85
CA VAL A 151 -4.14 8.38 -0.67
C VAL A 151 -5.36 9.22 -1.03
N HIS A 152 -6.42 9.10 -0.25
CA HIS A 152 -7.59 9.96 -0.35
C HIS A 152 -7.24 11.36 0.17
N ARG A 153 -7.54 12.42 -0.60
CA ARG A 153 -7.10 13.80 -0.37
C ARG A 153 -8.24 14.72 0.06
N THR A 154 -8.88 14.37 1.18
CA THR A 154 -9.91 15.22 1.81
C THR A 154 -9.38 16.56 2.29
N ASP A 155 -8.06 16.66 2.47
CA ASP A 155 -7.35 17.90 2.77
C ASP A 155 -7.37 18.92 1.62
N LEU A 156 -7.52 18.45 0.37
CA LEU A 156 -7.62 19.30 -0.81
C LEU A 156 -9.08 19.62 -1.15
N LEU A 157 -9.90 18.57 -1.30
CA LEU A 157 -11.31 18.68 -1.67
C LEU A 157 -12.12 17.71 -0.80
N SER A 158 -13.15 18.23 -0.13
CA SER A 158 -14.06 17.44 0.70
C SER A 158 -15.49 17.81 0.36
N HIS A 159 -16.17 16.91 -0.35
CA HIS A 159 -17.58 17.03 -0.70
C HIS A 159 -18.18 15.61 -0.83
N PRO A 160 -19.43 15.35 -0.41
CA PRO A 160 -20.04 14.02 -0.48
C PRO A 160 -20.09 13.41 -1.88
N HIS A 161 -20.19 14.27 -2.90
CA HIS A 161 -20.25 13.87 -4.30
C HIS A 161 -18.91 14.03 -5.04
N LEU A 162 -17.80 14.15 -4.32
CA LEU A 162 -16.44 14.14 -4.87
C LEU A 162 -15.60 13.07 -4.20
N ILE A 163 -14.71 12.46 -4.99
CA ILE A 163 -13.60 11.67 -4.45
C ILE A 163 -12.32 12.20 -5.08
N CYS A 164 -11.49 12.84 -4.27
CA CYS A 164 -10.16 13.29 -4.68
C CYS A 164 -9.11 12.33 -4.11
N PHE A 165 -8.22 11.80 -4.95
CA PHE A 165 -7.12 10.94 -4.48
C PHE A 165 -5.82 11.24 -5.21
N SER A 166 -4.70 11.00 -4.53
CA SER A 166 -3.38 11.03 -5.12
C SER A 166 -2.85 9.61 -5.32
N LEU A 167 -2.32 9.32 -6.51
CA LEU A 167 -1.59 8.10 -6.80
C LEU A 167 -0.11 8.45 -7.04
N THR A 168 0.77 7.84 -6.24
CA THR A 168 2.22 7.99 -6.43
C THR A 168 2.79 6.78 -7.16
N VAL A 169 3.37 7.01 -8.34
CA VAL A 169 4.00 6.00 -9.19
C VAL A 169 5.45 6.41 -9.43
N ARG A 170 6.40 5.55 -9.07
CA ARG A 170 7.85 5.79 -9.26
C ARG A 170 8.35 7.14 -8.73
N GLY A 171 7.73 7.65 -7.65
CA GLY A 171 8.10 8.91 -7.02
C GLY A 171 7.40 10.15 -7.57
N LEU A 172 6.62 10.02 -8.66
CA LEU A 172 5.76 11.08 -9.17
C LEU A 172 4.36 10.93 -8.59
N SER A 173 3.80 12.01 -8.04
CA SER A 173 2.45 12.02 -7.47
C SER A 173 1.48 12.69 -8.42
N HIS A 174 0.39 11.99 -8.74
CA HIS A 174 -0.64 12.43 -9.66
C HIS A 174 -1.97 12.54 -8.92
N LEU A 175 -2.73 13.61 -9.14
CA LEU A 175 -4.05 13.81 -8.53
C LEU A 175 -5.16 13.39 -9.49
N PHE A 176 -6.19 12.78 -8.92
CA PHE A 176 -7.38 12.29 -9.62
C PHE A 176 -8.61 12.82 -8.90
N LEU A 177 -9.63 13.18 -9.67
CA LEU A 177 -10.90 13.66 -9.16
C LEU A 177 -12.04 12.89 -9.82
N ASN A 178 -12.82 12.17 -9.03
CA ASN A 178 -14.10 11.61 -9.46
C ASN A 178 -15.23 12.55 -9.02
N VAL A 179 -16.12 12.89 -9.94
CA VAL A 179 -17.23 13.82 -9.74
C VAL A 179 -18.55 13.12 -10.00
N TYR A 180 -19.50 13.27 -9.09
CA TYR A 180 -20.90 12.98 -9.37
C TYR A 180 -21.70 14.28 -9.21
N ALA A 181 -22.12 14.88 -10.31
CA ALA A 181 -22.93 16.09 -10.23
C ALA A 181 -24.41 15.71 -10.26
N ASP A 182 -25.06 15.87 -9.11
CA ASP A 182 -26.48 15.57 -8.96
C ASP A 182 -27.32 16.39 -9.96
N PRO A 183 -28.23 15.75 -10.72
CA PRO A 183 -28.97 16.41 -11.79
C PRO A 183 -29.94 17.50 -11.30
N THR A 184 -30.30 17.52 -10.01
CA THR A 184 -31.28 18.47 -9.47
C THR A 184 -30.67 19.79 -9.05
N ASN A 185 -29.47 19.78 -8.44
CA ASN A 185 -28.88 20.98 -7.85
C ASN A 185 -27.42 21.23 -8.23
N HIS A 186 -26.74 20.25 -8.82
CA HIS A 186 -25.32 20.30 -9.16
C HIS A 186 -24.43 20.91 -8.05
N ALA A 187 -24.76 20.70 -6.76
CA ALA A 187 -24.14 21.39 -5.62
C ALA A 187 -22.62 21.21 -5.57
N VAL A 188 -22.14 20.07 -6.08
CA VAL A 188 -20.72 19.79 -6.22
C VAL A 188 -19.99 20.74 -7.17
N LEU A 189 -20.65 21.17 -8.24
CA LEU A 189 -20.06 22.10 -9.21
C LEU A 189 -19.99 23.49 -8.60
N GLU A 190 -21.03 23.93 -7.91
CA GLU A 190 -21.01 25.18 -7.13
C GLU A 190 -19.91 25.16 -6.06
N TYR A 191 -19.70 24.02 -5.39
CA TYR A 191 -18.57 23.84 -4.47
C TYR A 191 -17.21 24.02 -5.16
N LEU A 192 -17.05 23.55 -6.39
CA LEU A 192 -15.81 23.70 -7.17
C LEU A 192 -15.64 25.15 -7.67
N TYR A 193 -16.69 25.80 -8.18
CA TYR A 193 -16.65 27.18 -8.67
C TYR A 193 -16.26 28.19 -7.58
N ASN A 194 -16.66 27.94 -6.34
CA ASN A 194 -16.35 28.81 -5.20
C ASN A 194 -14.95 28.60 -4.62
N ARG A 195 -14.11 27.76 -5.25
CA ARG A 195 -12.73 27.54 -4.79
C ARG A 195 -11.82 28.65 -5.31
N PRO A 196 -11.01 29.28 -4.44
CA PRO A 196 -10.09 30.34 -4.87
C PRO A 196 -8.96 29.82 -5.75
N SER A 197 -8.60 28.54 -5.61
CA SER A 197 -7.60 27.87 -6.43
C SER A 197 -7.84 26.37 -6.41
N LEU A 198 -7.75 25.73 -7.58
CA LEU A 198 -7.78 24.28 -7.70
C LEU A 198 -6.38 23.76 -8.04
N PRO A 199 -6.00 22.56 -7.55
CA PRO A 199 -4.74 21.95 -7.94
C PRO A 199 -4.82 21.42 -9.37
N SER A 200 -3.67 21.17 -9.99
CA SER A 200 -3.62 20.48 -11.28
C SER A 200 -3.94 19.00 -11.10
N PHE A 201 -4.79 18.46 -11.98
CA PHE A 201 -5.21 17.06 -11.96
C PHE A 201 -4.64 16.29 -13.16
N ALA A 202 -4.30 15.02 -12.95
CA ALA A 202 -3.99 14.09 -14.04
C ALA A 202 -5.25 13.66 -14.78
N LEU A 203 -6.35 13.50 -14.03
CA LEU A 203 -7.65 13.05 -14.51
C LEU A 203 -8.77 13.66 -13.66
N VAL A 204 -9.77 14.22 -14.31
CA VAL A 204 -11.08 14.53 -13.72
C VAL A 204 -12.13 13.75 -14.50
N CYS A 205 -12.92 12.90 -13.84
CA CYS A 205 -13.93 12.11 -14.53
C CYS A 205 -15.17 11.87 -13.67
N GLY A 206 -16.23 11.35 -14.29
CA GLY A 206 -17.44 10.89 -13.61
C GLY A 206 -18.71 11.31 -14.34
N ASP A 207 -19.83 11.21 -13.65
CA ASP A 207 -21.15 11.59 -14.18
C ASP A 207 -21.45 13.04 -13.81
N PHE A 208 -21.53 13.90 -14.82
CA PHE A 208 -21.76 15.33 -14.64
C PHE A 208 -23.23 15.73 -14.80
N ASN A 209 -24.10 14.85 -15.30
CA ASN A 209 -25.50 15.18 -15.60
C ASN A 209 -25.65 16.55 -16.33
N LEU A 210 -24.75 16.83 -17.27
CA LEU A 210 -24.70 18.07 -18.03
C LEU A 210 -24.65 17.79 -19.53
N HIS A 211 -25.39 18.60 -20.29
CA HIS A 211 -25.45 18.50 -21.75
C HIS A 211 -24.81 19.73 -22.38
N HIS A 212 -24.01 19.52 -23.42
CA HIS A 212 -23.40 20.59 -24.18
C HIS A 212 -23.01 20.12 -25.59
N GLN A 213 -23.07 21.04 -26.55
CA GLN A 213 -22.67 20.82 -27.94
C GLN A 213 -21.21 20.35 -28.13
N LEU A 214 -20.35 20.45 -27.10
CA LEU A 214 -18.95 19.99 -27.20
C LEU A 214 -18.82 18.47 -27.12
N TRP A 215 -19.80 17.78 -26.53
CA TRP A 215 -19.78 16.33 -26.36
C TRP A 215 -21.04 15.64 -26.88
N ASP A 216 -22.13 16.39 -27.09
CA ASP A 216 -23.39 15.87 -27.62
C ASP A 216 -24.04 16.94 -28.52
N ASP A 217 -23.96 16.75 -29.84
CA ASP A 217 -24.41 17.73 -30.85
C ASP A 217 -25.94 17.89 -30.86
N ALA A 218 -26.68 16.94 -30.27
CA ALA A 218 -28.13 17.04 -30.15
C ALA A 218 -28.57 18.16 -29.19
N TYR A 219 -27.64 18.67 -28.37
CA TYR A 219 -27.89 19.72 -27.40
C TYR A 219 -27.14 21.00 -27.75
N GLY A 220 -27.85 22.12 -27.64
CA GLY A 220 -27.25 23.45 -27.81
C GLY A 220 -26.44 23.90 -26.59
N PHE A 221 -26.03 25.17 -26.64
CA PHE A 221 -25.35 25.86 -25.56
C PHE A 221 -26.16 25.82 -24.25
N ARG A 222 -25.48 25.55 -23.12
CA ARG A 222 -26.05 25.60 -21.78
C ARG A 222 -25.07 26.26 -20.81
N GLU A 223 -25.53 27.33 -20.16
CA GLU A 223 -24.74 28.12 -19.20
C GLU A 223 -24.08 27.26 -18.10
N ALA A 224 -24.80 26.29 -17.53
CA ALA A 224 -24.27 25.43 -16.47
C ALA A 224 -23.08 24.57 -16.96
N ALA A 225 -23.14 24.09 -18.20
CA ALA A 225 -22.05 23.33 -18.81
C ALA A 225 -20.91 24.25 -19.28
N GLN A 226 -21.22 25.46 -19.73
CA GLN A 226 -20.20 26.45 -20.08
C GLN A 226 -19.35 26.85 -18.87
N ARG A 227 -19.98 27.10 -17.70
CA ARG A 227 -19.25 27.35 -16.45
C ARG A 227 -18.31 26.20 -16.08
N LEU A 228 -18.71 24.96 -16.35
CA LEU A 228 -17.84 23.80 -16.14
C LEU A 228 -16.63 23.86 -17.08
N ILE A 229 -16.87 24.10 -18.38
CA ILE A 229 -15.81 24.20 -19.40
C ILE A 229 -14.81 25.30 -19.05
N ASP A 230 -15.29 26.46 -18.59
CA ASP A 230 -14.45 27.60 -18.21
C ASP A 230 -13.59 27.31 -16.97
N LEU A 231 -14.00 26.37 -16.11
CA LEU A 231 -13.24 25.94 -14.92
C LEU A 231 -12.13 24.93 -15.25
N MET A 232 -12.25 24.15 -16.32
CA MET A 232 -11.30 23.06 -16.64
C MET A 232 -9.85 23.53 -16.88
N PRO A 233 -9.59 24.68 -17.53
CA PRO A 233 -8.25 25.24 -17.64
C PRO A 233 -7.56 25.52 -16.29
N ASP A 234 -8.32 25.92 -15.26
CA ASP A 234 -7.76 26.17 -13.91
C ASP A 234 -7.25 24.88 -13.26
N MET A 235 -7.77 23.72 -13.69
CA MET A 235 -7.31 22.39 -13.29
C MET A 235 -6.24 21.81 -14.24
N SER A 236 -5.85 22.54 -15.30
CA SER A 236 -4.94 22.13 -16.38
C SER A 236 -5.37 20.85 -17.09
N VAL A 237 -6.67 20.69 -17.30
CA VAL A 237 -7.25 19.53 -17.99
C VAL A 237 -8.10 19.96 -19.18
N SER A 238 -8.11 19.12 -20.21
CA SER A 238 -8.96 19.28 -21.39
C SER A 238 -9.79 18.02 -21.66
N LEU A 239 -10.90 18.19 -22.39
CA LEU A 239 -11.88 17.13 -22.64
C LEU A 239 -11.27 16.02 -23.52
N LEU A 240 -11.39 14.78 -23.08
CA LEU A 240 -10.96 13.58 -23.84
C LEU A 240 -12.12 12.88 -24.55
N ASN A 241 -13.37 13.16 -24.19
CA ASN A 241 -14.53 12.57 -24.83
C ASN A 241 -14.55 12.86 -26.34
N THR A 242 -14.87 11.83 -27.12
CA THR A 242 -15.23 12.00 -28.53
C THR A 242 -16.71 12.42 -28.62
N PRO A 243 -17.05 13.51 -29.33
CA PRO A 243 -18.43 13.96 -29.47
C PRO A 243 -19.35 12.86 -30.01
N ASN A 244 -20.58 12.79 -29.47
CA ASN A 244 -21.65 11.85 -29.85
C ASN A 244 -21.34 10.35 -29.61
N ILE A 245 -20.29 10.03 -28.86
CA ILE A 245 -20.10 8.67 -28.33
C ILE A 245 -20.84 8.57 -27.00
N TYR A 246 -22.07 8.06 -27.07
CA TYR A 246 -23.00 8.00 -25.94
C TYR A 246 -22.45 7.20 -24.75
N THR A 247 -22.58 7.78 -23.56
CA THR A 247 -22.14 7.17 -22.30
C THR A 247 -23.30 6.73 -21.44
N HIS A 248 -24.50 7.26 -21.68
CA HIS A 248 -25.72 6.93 -20.96
C HIS A 248 -26.83 6.51 -21.93
N PHE A 249 -27.50 5.42 -21.59
CA PHE A 249 -28.52 4.72 -22.36
C PHE A 249 -29.74 4.50 -21.45
N PRO A 250 -30.73 5.41 -21.47
CA PRO A 250 -31.91 5.27 -20.63
C PRO A 250 -32.62 3.93 -20.87
N HIS A 251 -33.12 3.27 -19.81
CA HIS A 251 -33.94 2.05 -19.97
C HIS A 251 -35.22 2.29 -20.75
N ASN A 252 -35.74 3.53 -20.71
CA ASN A 252 -36.87 3.93 -21.52
C ASN A 252 -36.43 4.12 -22.98
N THR A 253 -36.82 3.18 -23.84
CA THR A 253 -36.49 3.17 -25.28
C THR A 253 -37.05 4.35 -26.07
N ALA A 254 -37.97 5.15 -25.48
CA ALA A 254 -38.44 6.40 -26.06
C ALA A 254 -37.48 7.58 -25.86
N LEU A 255 -36.49 7.45 -24.97
CA LEU A 255 -35.49 8.49 -24.71
C LEU A 255 -34.22 8.22 -25.53
N CYS A 256 -33.60 9.31 -26.01
CA CYS A 256 -32.34 9.22 -26.72
C CYS A 256 -31.18 8.95 -25.75
N PRO A 257 -30.18 8.15 -26.15
CA PRO A 257 -28.90 8.08 -25.46
C PRO A 257 -28.23 9.46 -25.39
N THR A 258 -27.40 9.67 -24.38
CA THR A 258 -26.77 10.97 -24.08
C THR A 258 -25.31 10.82 -23.69
N VAL A 259 -24.53 11.89 -23.82
CA VAL A 259 -23.18 11.99 -23.26
C VAL A 259 -23.22 12.85 -21.99
N ILE A 260 -23.18 12.21 -20.83
CA ILE A 260 -23.19 12.88 -19.51
C ILE A 260 -22.04 12.46 -18.60
N ASP A 261 -21.37 11.35 -18.94
CA ASP A 261 -20.14 10.93 -18.28
C ASP A 261 -18.94 11.53 -19.00
N LEU A 262 -18.23 12.43 -18.33
CA LEU A 262 -17.15 13.21 -18.92
C LEU A 262 -15.80 12.79 -18.34
N VAL A 263 -14.78 12.88 -19.19
CA VAL A 263 -13.40 12.53 -18.90
C VAL A 263 -12.50 13.67 -19.38
N TRP A 264 -11.83 14.31 -18.43
CA TRP A 264 -10.90 15.41 -18.64
C TRP A 264 -9.51 14.97 -18.21
N VAL A 265 -8.53 15.16 -19.09
CA VAL A 265 -7.15 14.70 -18.88
C VAL A 265 -6.21 15.88 -18.88
N ASN A 266 -5.13 15.79 -18.11
CA ASN A 266 -4.12 16.83 -18.06
C ASN A 266 -3.59 17.19 -19.45
N ASP A 267 -3.44 18.48 -19.72
CA ASP A 267 -2.99 19.00 -21.03
C ASP A 267 -1.62 18.43 -21.45
N THR A 268 -0.76 18.09 -20.49
CA THR A 268 0.55 17.48 -20.75
C THR A 268 0.47 16.01 -21.17
N MET A 269 -0.62 15.32 -20.83
CA MET A 269 -0.82 13.89 -21.10
C MET A 269 -1.65 13.64 -22.37
N ILE A 270 -2.53 14.56 -22.74
CA ILE A 270 -3.40 14.43 -23.92
C ILE A 270 -2.64 14.14 -25.23
N PRO A 271 -1.50 14.80 -25.54
CA PRO A 271 -0.78 14.54 -26.79
C PRO A 271 -0.12 13.17 -26.85
N SER A 272 -0.01 12.44 -25.72
CA SER A 272 0.66 11.15 -25.71
C SER A 272 -0.17 10.09 -26.43
N PRO A 273 0.43 9.26 -27.30
CA PRO A 273 -0.28 8.19 -28.00
C PRO A 273 -0.78 7.07 -27.06
N SER A 274 -0.26 7.03 -25.83
CA SER A 274 -0.69 6.10 -24.79
C SER A 274 -1.99 6.54 -24.10
N THR A 275 -2.41 7.79 -24.29
CA THR A 275 -3.61 8.35 -23.67
C THR A 275 -4.82 7.95 -24.49
N THR A 276 -5.71 7.14 -23.92
CA THR A 276 -6.90 6.63 -24.64
C THR A 276 -8.13 6.59 -23.75
N LEU A 277 -9.30 6.78 -24.37
CA LEU A 277 -10.61 6.59 -23.78
C LEU A 277 -11.39 5.61 -24.67
N ILE A 278 -11.89 4.53 -24.06
CA ILE A 278 -12.78 3.56 -24.70
C ILE A 278 -14.09 3.56 -23.94
N VAL A 279 -15.20 3.79 -24.66
CA VAL A 279 -16.56 3.69 -24.13
C VAL A 279 -17.12 2.34 -24.54
N ASP A 280 -17.26 1.43 -23.57
CA ASP A 280 -17.82 0.10 -23.76
C ASP A 280 -19.32 0.11 -23.46
N ALA A 281 -20.10 0.48 -24.48
CA ALA A 281 -21.55 0.51 -24.41
C ALA A 281 -22.16 -0.90 -24.31
N ASP A 282 -21.56 -1.91 -24.96
CA ASP A 282 -22.09 -3.28 -24.99
C ASP A 282 -21.79 -4.03 -23.68
N GLY A 283 -20.68 -3.70 -23.03
CA GLY A 283 -20.31 -4.23 -21.71
C GLY A 283 -21.08 -3.64 -20.54
N ARG A 284 -22.04 -2.73 -20.76
CA ARG A 284 -22.88 -2.13 -19.69
C ARG A 284 -23.80 -3.13 -18.99
N GLU A 285 -24.03 -4.30 -19.59
CA GLU A 285 -24.97 -5.32 -19.11
C GLU A 285 -26.37 -4.71 -18.83
N ALA A 286 -26.80 -4.67 -17.56
CA ALA A 286 -28.11 -4.13 -17.16
C ALA A 286 -28.08 -2.65 -16.70
N PHE A 287 -26.91 -2.03 -16.65
CA PHE A 287 -26.74 -0.63 -16.27
C PHE A 287 -27.07 0.31 -17.43
N ASP A 288 -27.62 1.47 -17.11
CA ASP A 288 -27.90 2.58 -18.03
C ASP A 288 -26.63 3.34 -18.44
N HIS A 289 -25.54 3.28 -17.66
CA HIS A 289 -24.26 3.88 -18.03
C HIS A 289 -23.28 2.87 -18.66
N ALA A 290 -22.56 3.31 -19.69
CA ALA A 290 -21.48 2.58 -20.35
C ALA A 290 -20.24 2.50 -19.47
N LYS A 291 -19.49 1.40 -19.58
CA LYS A 291 -18.20 1.26 -18.88
C LYS A 291 -17.16 2.07 -19.63
N MET A 292 -16.45 2.96 -18.93
CA MET A 292 -15.35 3.74 -19.52
C MET A 292 -14.00 3.16 -19.11
N LEU A 293 -13.14 2.89 -20.09
CA LEU A 293 -11.75 2.48 -19.88
C LEU A 293 -10.82 3.61 -20.29
N ILE A 294 -10.03 4.12 -19.34
CA ILE A 294 -9.13 5.27 -19.53
C ILE A 294 -7.69 4.80 -19.32
N THR A 295 -6.81 5.09 -20.29
CA THR A 295 -5.37 4.80 -20.21
C THR A 295 -4.59 6.12 -20.14
N LEU A 296 -3.65 6.24 -19.20
CA LEU A 296 -2.84 7.45 -18.99
C LEU A 296 -1.34 7.14 -18.83
N PRO A 297 -0.43 7.98 -19.36
CA PRO A 297 1.01 7.86 -19.20
C PRO A 297 1.50 8.43 -17.86
N LEU A 298 1.23 7.74 -16.74
CA LEU A 298 1.58 8.23 -15.38
C LEU A 298 3.08 8.20 -15.05
N SER A 299 3.92 7.77 -15.98
CA SER A 299 5.37 7.90 -15.91
C SER A 299 5.85 8.47 -17.23
N PRO A 300 6.93 9.28 -17.25
CA PRO A 300 7.51 9.75 -18.50
C PRO A 300 7.68 8.53 -19.41
N GLU A 301 7.09 8.61 -20.62
CA GLU A 301 7.31 7.60 -21.63
C GLU A 301 8.83 7.45 -21.76
N PHE A 302 9.33 6.28 -21.37
CA PHE A 302 10.73 5.99 -21.59
C PHE A 302 10.84 5.87 -23.10
N ASP A 303 11.22 6.94 -23.81
CA ASP A 303 11.59 6.83 -25.22
C ASP A 303 12.83 5.94 -25.23
N PRO A 304 12.67 4.66 -25.58
CA PRO A 304 13.72 3.72 -25.34
C PRO A 304 14.82 4.06 -26.35
N GLN A 305 15.98 4.47 -25.83
CA GLN A 305 17.12 4.84 -26.68
C GLN A 305 17.29 3.76 -27.75
N LEU A 306 17.28 4.21 -29.00
CA LEU A 306 17.61 3.38 -30.14
C LEU A 306 18.96 2.74 -29.85
N HIS A 307 19.02 1.42 -29.95
CA HIS A 307 20.24 0.69 -29.71
C HIS A 307 20.40 -0.40 -30.76
N ILE A 308 21.65 -0.71 -31.03
CA ILE A 308 22.04 -1.90 -31.78
C ILE A 308 22.47 -2.92 -30.73
N LYS A 309 22.00 -4.15 -30.87
CA LYS A 309 22.32 -5.22 -29.92
C LYS A 309 23.80 -5.58 -30.08
N ARG A 310 24.56 -5.57 -28.99
CA ARG A 310 25.97 -6.00 -29.04
C ARG A 310 26.10 -7.44 -29.53
N LYS A 311 27.14 -7.70 -30.33
CA LYS A 311 27.49 -8.96 -30.97
C LYS A 311 26.35 -9.54 -31.81
N SER A 312 25.58 -8.67 -32.47
CA SER A 312 24.55 -9.09 -33.41
C SER A 312 24.99 -8.80 -34.84
N ASP A 313 24.40 -9.50 -35.80
CA ASP A 313 24.67 -9.32 -37.23
C ASP A 313 24.41 -7.87 -37.67
N GLU A 314 23.49 -7.18 -36.99
CA GLU A 314 23.20 -5.75 -37.20
C GLU A 314 24.31 -4.83 -36.67
N GLU A 315 25.03 -5.20 -35.60
CA GLU A 315 26.21 -4.46 -35.13
C GLU A 315 27.37 -4.64 -36.12
N ASP A 316 27.61 -5.86 -36.59
CA ASP A 316 28.65 -6.14 -37.59
C ASP A 316 28.36 -5.37 -38.89
N SER A 317 27.10 -5.38 -39.35
CA SER A 317 26.67 -4.62 -40.53
C SER A 317 26.80 -3.11 -40.32
N PHE A 318 26.45 -2.59 -39.14
CA PHE A 318 26.64 -1.19 -38.79
C PHE A 318 28.11 -0.79 -38.81
N LEU A 319 29.01 -1.62 -38.28
CA LEU A 319 30.46 -1.35 -38.29
C LEU A 319 31.01 -1.29 -39.71
N VAL A 320 30.54 -2.17 -40.60
CA VAL A 320 30.89 -2.13 -42.03
C VAL A 320 30.39 -0.85 -42.69
N ASP A 321 29.11 -0.50 -42.51
CA ASP A 321 28.50 0.71 -43.07
C ASP A 321 29.17 1.99 -42.50
N ALA A 322 29.54 1.98 -41.22
CA ALA A 322 30.22 3.08 -40.53
C ALA A 322 31.66 3.26 -41.01
N CYS A 323 32.41 2.17 -41.22
CA CYS A 323 33.73 2.22 -41.83
C CYS A 323 33.66 2.73 -43.27
N GLY A 324 32.64 2.34 -44.03
CA GLY A 324 32.39 2.82 -45.39
C GLY A 324 31.98 4.30 -45.48
N ALA A 325 31.52 4.91 -44.37
CA ALA A 325 31.18 6.33 -44.31
C ALA A 325 32.42 7.25 -44.31
N PHE A 326 33.59 6.71 -44.02
CA PHE A 326 34.86 7.43 -44.15
C PHE A 326 35.35 7.29 -45.59
N SER A 327 35.12 8.31 -46.43
CA SER A 327 35.76 8.40 -47.75
C SER A 327 37.29 8.35 -47.61
N PRO A 328 38.01 7.74 -48.57
CA PRO A 328 39.46 7.88 -48.62
C PRO A 328 39.80 9.37 -48.67
N VAL A 329 40.63 9.82 -47.73
CA VAL A 329 40.96 11.23 -47.47
C VAL A 329 41.66 11.92 -48.67
N GLU A 330 42.01 11.15 -49.70
CA GLU A 330 42.82 11.61 -50.85
C GLU A 330 42.04 12.49 -51.85
N ASP A 331 40.70 12.50 -51.85
CA ASP A 331 39.88 13.19 -52.88
C ASP A 331 39.06 14.41 -52.39
N VAL A 332 39.20 14.83 -51.12
CA VAL A 332 38.45 15.97 -50.58
C VAL A 332 39.40 17.14 -50.30
N PRO A 333 39.37 18.24 -51.08
CA PRO A 333 40.14 19.43 -50.77
C PRO A 333 39.66 20.02 -49.44
N LEU A 334 40.55 20.11 -48.46
CA LEU A 334 40.29 20.62 -47.10
C LEU A 334 40.85 22.04 -46.94
N ASP A 335 40.68 22.87 -47.97
CA ASP A 335 41.37 24.15 -48.09
C ASP A 335 40.70 25.27 -47.28
N ASP A 336 39.45 25.06 -46.84
CA ASP A 336 38.66 26.04 -46.10
C ASP A 336 37.77 25.39 -45.01
N HIS A 337 37.33 26.23 -44.07
CA HIS A 337 36.51 25.81 -42.93
C HIS A 337 35.17 25.20 -43.36
N ASP A 338 34.56 25.69 -44.43
CA ASP A 338 33.27 25.20 -44.90
C ASP A 338 33.42 23.81 -45.53
N SER A 339 34.51 23.57 -46.26
CA SER A 339 34.86 22.23 -46.78
C SER A 339 35.06 21.20 -45.67
N ILE A 340 35.71 21.59 -44.57
CA ILE A 340 35.84 20.73 -43.37
C ILE A 340 34.47 20.44 -42.74
N GLN A 341 33.63 21.48 -42.59
CA GLN A 341 32.30 21.33 -42.00
C GLN A 341 31.38 20.43 -42.85
N VAL A 342 31.46 20.53 -44.18
CA VAL A 342 30.72 19.68 -45.12
C VAL A 342 31.15 18.22 -45.01
N LEU A 343 32.46 17.96 -44.91
CA LEU A 343 32.96 16.61 -44.70
C LEU A 343 32.49 16.04 -43.35
N CYS A 344 32.64 16.80 -42.26
CA CYS A 344 32.16 16.40 -40.94
C CYS A 344 30.65 16.09 -40.96
N ASN A 345 29.84 16.97 -41.52
CA ASN A 345 28.40 16.76 -41.65
C ASN A 345 28.07 15.52 -42.48
N THR A 346 28.82 15.26 -43.55
CA THR A 346 28.63 14.07 -44.41
C THR A 346 28.92 12.78 -43.64
N ILE A 347 30.01 12.75 -42.87
CA ILE A 347 30.37 11.61 -42.00
C ILE A 347 29.29 11.43 -40.93
N PHE A 348 28.91 12.49 -40.21
CA PHE A 348 27.89 12.41 -39.16
C PHE A 348 26.54 11.96 -39.70
N ASN A 349 26.09 12.51 -40.83
CA ASN A 349 24.82 12.13 -41.45
C ASN A 349 24.84 10.68 -41.94
N SER A 350 25.99 10.21 -42.45
CA SER A 350 26.13 8.83 -42.92
C SER A 350 26.16 7.83 -41.76
N LEU A 351 26.88 8.15 -40.69
CA LEU A 351 26.87 7.38 -39.44
C LEU A 351 25.47 7.36 -38.81
N GLN A 352 24.80 8.51 -38.76
CA GLN A 352 23.43 8.61 -38.24
C GLN A 352 22.45 7.78 -39.07
N ARG A 353 22.57 7.80 -40.40
CA ARG A 353 21.74 6.99 -41.30
C ARG A 353 21.98 5.50 -41.10
N ALA A 354 23.25 5.07 -41.05
CA ALA A 354 23.63 3.68 -40.79
C ALA A 354 23.11 3.22 -39.42
N PHE A 355 23.24 4.07 -38.40
CA PHE A 355 22.70 3.80 -37.07
C PHE A 355 21.18 3.63 -37.10
N LEU A 356 20.44 4.60 -37.62
CA LEU A 356 18.97 4.56 -37.65
C LEU A 356 18.41 3.35 -38.42
N GLN A 357 19.06 2.95 -39.53
CA GLN A 357 18.64 1.79 -40.34
C GLN A 357 18.81 0.45 -39.62
N ARG A 358 19.76 0.35 -38.69
CA ARG A 358 20.11 -0.90 -37.98
C ARG A 358 19.63 -0.93 -36.53
N THR A 359 19.20 0.22 -36.01
CA THR A 359 18.68 0.31 -34.64
C THR A 359 17.30 -0.30 -34.51
N THR A 360 17.04 -0.87 -33.34
CA THR A 360 15.69 -1.26 -32.93
C THR A 360 15.26 -0.43 -31.73
N LYS A 361 13.99 -0.04 -31.67
CA LYS A 361 13.37 0.49 -30.45
C LYS A 361 13.14 -0.66 -29.49
N PRO A 362 13.87 -0.78 -28.36
CA PRO A 362 13.60 -1.85 -27.44
C PRO A 362 12.25 -1.60 -26.76
N LYS A 363 11.32 -2.55 -26.85
CA LYS A 363 10.10 -2.55 -26.03
C LYS A 363 10.46 -2.93 -24.59
N ILE A 364 11.09 -2.00 -23.88
CA ILE A 364 11.45 -2.17 -22.47
C ILE A 364 10.18 -1.96 -21.64
N THR A 365 9.53 -3.05 -21.27
CA THR A 365 8.47 -3.03 -20.26
C THR A 365 9.09 -3.27 -18.89
N ALA A 366 8.37 -2.99 -17.80
CA ALA A 366 8.80 -3.36 -16.45
C ALA A 366 9.11 -4.88 -16.29
N HIS A 367 8.70 -5.70 -17.25
CA HIS A 367 8.90 -7.14 -17.28
C HIS A 367 10.03 -7.59 -18.23
N SER A 368 10.64 -6.68 -19.01
CA SER A 368 11.73 -7.05 -19.92
C SER A 368 12.98 -7.41 -19.11
N LYS A 369 13.40 -8.66 -19.23
CA LYS A 369 14.58 -9.21 -18.56
C LYS A 369 15.67 -9.42 -19.60
N ARG A 370 16.86 -8.87 -19.39
CA ARG A 370 17.99 -8.98 -20.36
C ARG A 370 18.43 -10.42 -20.63
N TRP A 371 18.22 -11.32 -19.67
CA TRP A 371 18.51 -12.75 -19.82
C TRP A 371 17.39 -13.55 -20.50
N TRP A 372 16.25 -12.95 -20.85
CA TRP A 372 15.12 -13.68 -21.43
C TRP A 372 15.25 -13.84 -22.95
N ASN A 373 15.51 -15.07 -23.43
CA ASN A 373 15.76 -15.41 -24.84
C ASN A 373 14.63 -16.26 -25.47
N ASP A 374 14.78 -16.64 -26.75
CA ASP A 374 13.81 -17.48 -27.48
C ASP A 374 13.61 -18.85 -26.83
N GLU A 375 14.66 -19.46 -26.30
CA GLU A 375 14.56 -20.74 -25.59
C GLU A 375 13.62 -20.67 -24.38
N CYS A 376 13.66 -19.56 -23.63
CA CYS A 376 12.71 -19.31 -22.54
C CYS A 376 11.28 -19.10 -23.06
N ARG A 377 11.12 -18.46 -24.23
CA ARG A 377 9.81 -18.26 -24.88
C ARG A 377 9.22 -19.59 -25.35
N ASP A 378 10.03 -20.44 -25.97
CA ASP A 378 9.58 -21.73 -26.51
C ASP A 378 9.28 -22.73 -25.40
N ALA A 379 10.11 -22.77 -24.36
CA ALA A 379 9.81 -23.60 -23.18
C ALA A 379 8.55 -23.13 -22.44
N LEU A 380 8.30 -21.81 -22.37
CA LEU A 380 7.05 -21.27 -21.82
C LEU A 380 5.85 -21.59 -22.71
N ARG A 381 6.01 -21.56 -24.04
CA ARG A 381 4.97 -21.90 -25.01
C ARG A 381 4.57 -23.38 -24.89
N ALA A 382 5.55 -24.29 -24.89
CA ALA A 382 5.34 -25.71 -24.71
C ALA A 382 4.60 -26.02 -23.39
N TYR A 383 4.94 -25.33 -22.29
CA TYR A 383 4.21 -25.46 -21.03
C TYR A 383 2.78 -24.89 -21.06
N ARG A 384 2.53 -23.85 -21.85
CA ARG A 384 1.19 -23.27 -22.00
C ARG A 384 0.27 -24.14 -22.85
N GLU A 385 0.82 -24.74 -23.91
CA GLU A 385 0.14 -25.66 -24.82
C GLU A 385 -0.16 -26.99 -24.13
N ASP A 386 0.84 -27.55 -23.45
CA ASP A 386 0.72 -28.77 -22.65
C ASP A 386 1.19 -28.49 -21.22
N LYS A 387 0.20 -28.30 -20.33
CA LYS A 387 0.37 -27.97 -18.90
C LYS A 387 0.90 -29.15 -18.06
N SER A 388 1.54 -30.12 -18.70
CA SER A 388 2.17 -31.27 -18.06
C SER A 388 3.28 -30.85 -17.07
N GLN A 389 3.54 -31.73 -16.10
CA GLN A 389 4.57 -31.51 -15.09
C GLN A 389 5.98 -31.52 -15.70
N ASP A 390 6.18 -32.30 -16.75
CA ASP A 390 7.45 -32.39 -17.48
C ASP A 390 7.77 -31.08 -18.21
N ASN A 391 6.79 -30.48 -18.90
CA ASN A 391 6.98 -29.18 -19.56
C ASN A 391 7.17 -28.05 -18.55
N ARG A 392 6.49 -28.12 -17.39
CA ARG A 392 6.73 -27.20 -16.28
C ARG A 392 8.19 -27.27 -15.81
N TRP A 393 8.73 -28.47 -15.63
CA TRP A 393 10.12 -28.67 -15.20
C TRP A 393 11.12 -28.30 -16.28
N ALA A 394 10.83 -28.58 -17.55
CA ALA A 394 11.62 -28.13 -18.69
C ALA A 394 11.71 -26.59 -18.71
N TYR A 395 10.58 -25.90 -18.58
CA TYR A 395 10.54 -24.43 -18.50
C TYR A 395 11.40 -23.87 -17.36
N PHE A 396 11.22 -24.35 -16.12
CA PHE A 396 12.03 -23.87 -14.99
C PHE A 396 13.52 -24.19 -15.13
N ARG A 397 13.89 -25.33 -15.72
CA ARG A 397 15.28 -25.69 -16.00
C ARG A 397 15.89 -24.74 -17.02
N THR A 398 15.21 -24.49 -18.14
CA THR A 398 15.66 -23.56 -19.17
C THR A 398 15.85 -22.16 -18.60
N VAL A 399 14.87 -21.64 -17.86
CA VAL A 399 14.97 -20.31 -17.22
C VAL A 399 16.17 -20.22 -16.29
N ARG A 400 16.37 -21.20 -15.40
CA ARG A 400 17.50 -21.19 -14.45
C ARG A 400 18.85 -21.28 -15.16
N ARG A 401 18.93 -22.08 -16.22
CA ARG A 401 20.16 -22.25 -17.00
C ARG A 401 20.51 -20.96 -17.73
N VAL A 402 19.59 -20.40 -18.52
CA VAL A 402 19.81 -19.17 -19.27
C VAL A 402 20.12 -18.00 -18.34
N GLN A 403 19.40 -17.90 -17.21
CA GLN A 403 19.68 -16.87 -16.20
C GLN A 403 21.10 -17.01 -15.64
N ARG A 404 21.55 -18.24 -15.34
CA ARG A 404 22.90 -18.50 -14.84
C ARG A 404 23.96 -18.16 -15.89
N GLU A 405 23.81 -18.64 -17.11
CA GLU A 405 24.75 -18.39 -18.21
C GLU A 405 24.89 -16.88 -18.49
N HIS A 406 23.79 -16.14 -18.47
CA HIS A 406 23.82 -14.69 -18.62
C HIS A 406 24.63 -14.01 -17.51
N PHE A 407 24.33 -14.31 -16.24
CA PHE A 407 25.04 -13.67 -15.12
C PHE A 407 26.49 -14.10 -15.02
N GLU A 408 26.82 -15.34 -15.37
CA GLU A 408 28.20 -15.81 -15.45
C GLU A 408 28.97 -15.04 -16.54
N GLY A 409 28.37 -14.83 -17.72
CA GLY A 409 28.96 -14.01 -18.78
C GLY A 409 29.20 -12.56 -18.34
N VAL A 410 28.24 -11.96 -17.62
CA VAL A 410 28.41 -10.61 -17.05
C VAL A 410 29.55 -10.55 -16.04
N ILE A 411 29.67 -11.56 -15.16
CA ILE A 411 30.77 -11.64 -14.18
C ILE A 411 32.12 -11.75 -14.91
N GLN A 412 32.20 -12.59 -15.95
CA GLN A 412 33.42 -12.75 -16.74
C GLN A 412 33.81 -11.44 -17.46
N GLU A 413 32.84 -10.74 -18.06
CA GLU A 413 33.07 -9.44 -18.72
C GLU A 413 33.57 -8.38 -17.73
N VAL A 414 32.92 -8.25 -16.57
CA VAL A 414 33.33 -7.29 -15.52
C VAL A 414 34.71 -7.63 -14.95
N THR A 415 35.00 -8.92 -14.78
CA THR A 415 36.32 -9.39 -14.30
C THR A 415 37.41 -9.11 -15.34
N ALA A 416 37.12 -9.33 -16.62
CA ALA A 416 38.05 -9.05 -17.72
C ALA A 416 38.32 -7.54 -17.88
N ASN A 417 37.28 -6.72 -17.78
CA ASN A 417 37.38 -5.27 -17.96
C ASN A 417 37.82 -4.52 -16.69
N LYS A 418 38.03 -5.21 -15.56
CA LYS A 418 38.41 -4.66 -14.24
C LYS A 418 37.50 -3.52 -13.73
N CYS A 419 36.28 -3.41 -14.27
CA CYS A 419 35.36 -2.33 -13.94
C CYS A 419 34.30 -2.83 -12.95
N VAL A 420 34.74 -3.21 -11.75
CA VAL A 420 33.87 -3.71 -10.66
C VAL A 420 32.75 -2.70 -10.31
N TRP A 421 32.97 -1.42 -10.60
CA TRP A 421 32.03 -0.32 -10.36
C TRP A 421 30.77 -0.38 -11.24
N ASP A 422 30.77 -1.08 -12.37
CA ASP A 422 29.55 -1.27 -13.17
C ASP A 422 28.47 -2.08 -12.43
N LEU A 423 28.88 -2.88 -11.43
CA LEU A 423 27.98 -3.57 -10.50
C LEU A 423 27.35 -2.63 -9.45
N THR A 424 27.87 -1.41 -9.25
CA THR A 424 27.37 -0.46 -8.23
C THR A 424 26.16 0.36 -8.66
N SER A 425 25.83 0.37 -9.96
CA SER A 425 24.51 0.83 -10.43
C SER A 425 23.36 0.05 -9.77
N TRP A 426 23.64 -1.13 -9.18
CA TRP A 426 22.69 -1.97 -8.47
C TRP A 426 22.53 -1.59 -6.98
N THR A 427 23.42 -0.75 -6.44
CA THR A 427 23.41 -0.34 -5.03
C THR A 427 22.83 1.06 -4.80
N CYS A 428 22.06 1.61 -5.76
CA CYS A 428 21.45 2.95 -5.71
C CYS A 428 21.03 3.41 -4.30
N PRO A 429 21.27 4.70 -3.94
CA PRO A 429 21.02 5.24 -2.61
C PRO A 429 19.61 4.91 -2.10
N ARG A 430 19.54 4.41 -0.87
CA ARG A 430 18.29 4.02 -0.23
C ARG A 430 17.52 5.28 0.18
N LEU A 431 16.43 5.59 -0.52
CA LEU A 431 15.51 6.69 -0.18
C LEU A 431 15.05 6.60 1.28
N LEU A 432 15.13 7.73 1.99
CA LEU A 432 14.71 7.87 3.38
C LEU A 432 13.18 7.72 3.52
N PRO A 433 12.68 7.15 4.63
CA PRO A 433 11.25 6.86 4.79
C PRO A 433 10.40 8.12 5.04
N THR A 434 9.20 8.04 4.45
CA THR A 434 8.08 9.00 4.39
C THR A 434 7.24 9.03 5.67
N THR A 435 7.84 9.12 6.85
CA THR A 435 7.07 9.33 8.09
C THR A 435 7.12 10.80 8.48
N SER A 436 6.06 11.54 8.16
CA SER A 436 5.85 12.88 8.73
C SER A 436 5.74 12.76 10.24
N ILE A 437 6.60 13.47 10.96
CA ILE A 437 6.56 13.57 12.42
C ILE A 437 5.22 14.20 12.81
N ILE A 438 4.53 13.63 13.81
CA ILE A 438 3.27 14.18 14.34
C ILE A 438 3.58 15.56 14.90
N LYS A 439 2.80 16.57 14.54
CA LYS A 439 3.00 17.96 14.94
C LYS A 439 1.84 18.43 15.80
N ASP A 440 2.10 19.41 16.67
CA ASP A 440 1.05 20.16 17.35
C ASP A 440 0.25 21.06 16.38
N ARG A 441 -0.72 21.81 16.93
CA ARG A 441 -1.55 22.77 16.18
C ARG A 441 -0.73 23.90 15.54
N ASP A 442 0.45 24.20 16.07
CA ASP A 442 1.34 25.27 15.61
C ASP A 442 2.44 24.75 14.65
N GLY A 443 2.46 23.44 14.37
CA GLY A 443 3.37 22.80 13.42
C GLY A 443 4.69 22.28 14.02
N THR A 444 4.82 22.27 15.35
CA THR A 444 6.00 21.78 16.08
C THR A 444 5.96 20.25 16.21
N PRO A 445 7.04 19.53 15.86
CA PRO A 445 7.07 18.08 15.99
C PRO A 445 7.00 17.61 17.45
N LEU A 446 6.03 16.74 17.75
CA LEU A 446 5.86 16.06 19.04
C LEU A 446 6.79 14.84 19.06
N THR A 447 7.76 14.82 19.98
CA THR A 447 8.85 13.84 19.96
C THR A 447 8.85 12.92 21.18
N THR A 448 8.10 13.26 22.23
CA THR A 448 7.95 12.44 23.43
C THR A 448 6.54 11.87 23.58
N LEU A 449 6.42 10.75 24.32
CA LEU A 449 5.14 10.10 24.60
C LEU A 449 4.16 11.00 25.37
N GLN A 450 4.69 11.86 26.25
CA GLN A 450 3.90 12.79 27.05
C GLN A 450 3.38 13.96 26.20
N GLU A 451 4.22 14.50 25.31
CA GLU A 451 3.83 15.49 24.30
C GLU A 451 2.77 14.96 23.35
N LEU A 452 2.93 13.72 22.86
CA LEU A 452 1.96 13.05 22.00
C LEU A 452 0.61 12.88 22.69
N ALA A 453 0.59 12.38 23.94
CA ALA A 453 -0.65 12.19 24.69
C ALA A 453 -1.40 13.52 24.91
N THR A 454 -0.65 14.57 25.26
CA THR A 454 -1.21 15.91 25.50
C THR A 454 -1.73 16.53 24.21
N GLY A 455 -0.94 16.46 23.12
CA GLY A 455 -1.33 16.97 21.80
C GLY A 455 -2.57 16.27 21.25
N PHE A 456 -2.65 14.94 21.38
CA PHE A 456 -3.84 14.17 21.01
C PHE A 456 -5.07 14.61 21.83
N GLN A 457 -4.92 14.75 23.14
CA GLN A 457 -6.03 15.13 24.02
C GLN A 457 -6.56 16.53 23.68
N GLN A 458 -5.68 17.50 23.48
CA GLN A 458 -6.06 18.87 23.13
C GLN A 458 -6.70 18.99 21.75
N GLN A 459 -6.25 18.18 20.78
CA GLN A 459 -6.77 18.23 19.41
C GLN A 459 -8.15 17.56 19.28
N PHE A 460 -8.37 16.43 19.96
CA PHE A 460 -9.65 15.70 19.91
C PHE A 460 -10.71 16.24 20.89
N PHE A 461 -10.31 16.74 22.05
CA PHE A 461 -11.22 17.24 23.08
C PHE A 461 -11.23 18.77 23.19
N SER A 462 -10.97 19.48 22.09
CA SER A 462 -10.91 20.95 22.03
C SER A 462 -12.19 21.68 22.44
N ALA A 463 -13.29 20.96 22.63
CA ALA A 463 -14.58 21.49 23.07
C ALA A 463 -14.98 21.07 24.50
N ALA A 464 -14.13 20.36 25.25
CA ALA A 464 -14.48 19.83 26.57
C ALA A 464 -14.85 20.93 27.59
N ASP A 465 -14.30 22.13 27.45
CA ASP A 465 -14.55 23.26 28.35
C ASP A 465 -15.58 24.27 27.80
N ARG A 466 -16.24 23.99 26.67
CA ARG A 466 -17.27 24.88 26.14
C ARG A 466 -18.59 24.66 26.91
N PRO A 467 -19.20 25.69 27.50
CA PRO A 467 -20.54 25.56 28.06
C PRO A 467 -21.52 25.19 26.94
N ILE A 468 -22.23 24.07 27.13
CA ILE A 468 -23.27 23.64 26.21
C ILE A 468 -24.51 24.48 26.49
N ASP A 469 -24.98 25.23 25.49
CA ASP A 469 -26.22 25.98 25.59
C ASP A 469 -27.41 25.03 25.40
N TYR A 470 -28.19 24.83 26.46
CA TYR A 470 -29.37 23.98 26.46
C TYR A 470 -30.63 24.69 25.95
N SER A 471 -30.56 25.98 25.63
CA SER A 471 -31.69 26.75 25.11
C SER A 471 -32.31 26.14 23.84
N VAL A 472 -31.51 25.40 23.05
CA VAL A 472 -31.99 24.65 21.87
C VAL A 472 -33.08 23.62 22.21
N LEU A 473 -33.14 23.16 23.47
CA LEU A 473 -34.17 22.22 23.93
C LEU A 473 -35.51 22.90 24.20
N ASP A 474 -35.52 24.24 24.37
CA ASP A 474 -36.74 25.01 24.61
C ASP A 474 -37.55 25.21 23.32
N ASP A 475 -36.87 25.21 22.16
CA ASP A 475 -37.49 25.32 20.83
C ASP A 475 -37.99 23.97 20.26
N LEU A 476 -37.69 22.85 20.94
CA LEU A 476 -38.17 21.52 20.52
C LEU A 476 -39.66 21.35 20.86
N GLU A 477 -40.43 20.97 19.84
CA GLU A 477 -41.85 20.66 19.99
C GLU A 477 -42.04 19.51 21.01
N ARG A 478 -42.71 19.80 22.13
CA ARG A 478 -43.01 18.79 23.15
C ARG A 478 -44.06 17.83 22.65
N LEU A 479 -43.61 16.71 22.09
CA LEU A 479 -44.48 15.61 21.68
C LEU A 479 -45.25 15.07 22.90
N PRO A 480 -46.50 14.60 22.71
CA PRO A 480 -47.31 14.04 23.79
C PRO A 480 -46.58 12.88 24.45
N THR A 481 -46.61 12.85 25.79
CA THR A 481 -46.04 11.77 26.59
C THR A 481 -46.69 10.44 26.18
N ARG A 482 -45.91 9.58 25.53
CA ARG A 482 -46.36 8.24 25.18
C ARG A 482 -46.49 7.44 26.48
N ALA A 483 -47.59 6.71 26.64
CA ALA A 483 -47.71 5.74 27.72
C ALA A 483 -46.58 4.72 27.54
N PHE A 484 -45.76 4.58 28.57
CA PHE A 484 -44.72 3.58 28.62
C PHE A 484 -45.30 2.39 29.35
N ASP A 485 -45.58 1.31 28.63
CA ASP A 485 -46.01 0.09 29.28
C ASP A 485 -44.88 -0.40 30.20
N PRO A 486 -45.19 -0.80 31.45
CA PRO A 486 -44.17 -1.25 32.39
C PRO A 486 -43.46 -2.47 31.80
N ILE A 487 -42.14 -2.34 31.62
CA ILE A 487 -41.29 -3.43 31.13
C ILE A 487 -41.46 -4.61 32.09
N SER A 488 -41.90 -5.75 31.56
CA SER A 488 -42.10 -6.93 32.39
C SER A 488 -40.75 -7.54 32.77
N LEU A 489 -40.70 -8.19 33.94
CA LEU A 489 -39.49 -8.92 34.38
C LEU A 489 -39.05 -9.98 33.36
N ALA A 490 -40.01 -10.62 32.69
CA ALA A 490 -39.74 -11.60 31.64
C ALA A 490 -39.05 -10.98 30.41
N GLU A 491 -39.49 -9.79 30.01
CA GLU A 491 -38.93 -9.04 28.88
C GLU A 491 -37.50 -8.58 29.19
N LEU A 492 -37.23 -8.18 30.44
CA LEU A 492 -35.87 -7.91 30.91
C LEU A 492 -34.98 -9.16 30.88
N GLU A 493 -35.47 -10.31 31.33
CA GLU A 493 -34.72 -11.57 31.32
C GLU A 493 -34.40 -12.05 29.90
N GLU A 494 -35.35 -11.90 28.96
CA GLU A 494 -35.19 -12.23 27.54
C GLU A 494 -34.17 -11.31 26.85
N GLN A 495 -34.22 -10.00 27.13
CA GLN A 495 -33.24 -9.05 26.58
C GLN A 495 -31.84 -9.26 27.18
N VAL A 496 -31.75 -9.60 28.47
CA VAL A 496 -30.47 -9.90 29.13
C VAL A 496 -29.86 -11.21 28.60
N THR A 497 -30.68 -12.20 28.23
CA THR A 497 -30.17 -13.44 27.59
C THR A 497 -29.71 -13.22 26.15
N LEU A 498 -30.29 -12.26 25.42
CA LEU A 498 -29.84 -11.81 24.11
C LEU A 498 -28.55 -10.96 24.17
N CYS A 499 -28.24 -10.35 25.31
CA CYS A 499 -27.02 -9.58 25.51
C CYS A 499 -25.79 -10.49 25.69
N SER A 500 -24.93 -10.59 24.68
CA SER A 500 -23.67 -11.32 24.81
C SER A 500 -22.73 -10.66 25.84
N ALA A 501 -22.05 -11.45 26.67
CA ALA A 501 -21.10 -10.99 27.68
C ALA A 501 -19.79 -10.37 27.10
N ARG A 502 -19.78 -9.95 25.83
CA ARG A 502 -18.59 -9.47 25.10
C ARG A 502 -18.47 -7.95 24.96
N SER A 503 -19.37 -7.17 25.54
CA SER A 503 -19.14 -5.72 25.68
C SER A 503 -18.17 -5.44 26.83
N PRO A 504 -17.17 -4.56 26.67
CA PRO A 504 -16.27 -4.19 27.76
C PRO A 504 -17.07 -3.60 28.91
N ARG A 505 -16.83 -4.09 30.13
CA ARG A 505 -17.26 -3.38 31.34
C ARG A 505 -16.54 -2.03 31.33
N GLY A 506 -17.27 -0.96 31.03
CA GLY A 506 -16.84 0.40 31.32
C GLY A 506 -16.55 0.49 32.80
N GLN A 507 -15.27 0.48 33.16
CA GLN A 507 -14.80 0.67 34.51
C GLN A 507 -15.05 2.14 34.86
N ILE A 508 -16.23 2.43 35.44
CA ILE A 508 -16.42 3.65 36.21
C ILE A 508 -15.59 3.45 37.47
N THR A 509 -14.37 3.98 37.46
CA THR A 509 -13.51 4.04 38.64
C THR A 509 -14.07 5.10 39.59
N SER A 510 -14.88 4.68 40.55
CA SER A 510 -15.01 5.38 41.83
C SER A 510 -14.03 4.72 42.82
N PRO A 511 -13.28 5.50 43.61
CA PRO A 511 -12.19 4.96 44.42
C PRO A 511 -12.75 4.27 45.68
N GLY A 512 -12.50 2.96 45.84
CA GLY A 512 -12.91 2.26 47.05
C GLY A 512 -12.66 0.76 47.06
N ARG A 513 -11.48 0.38 47.56
CA ARG A 513 -11.13 -0.87 48.26
C ARG A 513 -11.37 -2.25 47.60
N SER A 514 -10.26 -2.98 47.58
CA SER A 514 -10.08 -4.41 47.33
C SER A 514 -10.98 -5.35 48.13
N SER A 515 -11.32 -6.50 47.54
CA SER A 515 -10.84 -7.81 48.05
C SER A 515 -11.17 -8.96 47.08
N LYS A 516 -10.17 -9.81 46.87
CA LYS A 516 -10.22 -11.10 46.16
C LYS A 516 -11.04 -12.12 46.96
N SER A 517 -11.73 -13.05 46.29
CA SER A 517 -11.68 -14.49 46.64
C SER A 517 -12.32 -15.37 45.57
N SER A 518 -11.51 -16.25 44.98
CA SER A 518 -11.95 -17.50 44.35
C SER A 518 -12.42 -18.49 45.43
N SER A 519 -13.48 -19.25 45.19
CA SER A 519 -13.50 -20.71 45.45
C SER A 519 -14.86 -21.37 45.17
N LYS A 520 -14.83 -22.36 44.28
CA LYS A 520 -15.46 -23.70 44.34
C LYS A 520 -16.69 -23.94 45.25
N ILE A 521 -17.76 -24.37 44.58
CA ILE A 521 -18.87 -25.28 45.00
C ILE A 521 -18.30 -26.45 45.88
N PRO A 522 -18.96 -26.92 46.97
CA PRO A 522 -20.26 -27.61 46.87
C PRO A 522 -21.28 -27.49 48.03
N SER A 523 -22.56 -27.67 47.67
CA SER A 523 -23.68 -28.17 48.49
C SER A 523 -23.32 -29.51 49.17
N PRO A 524 -24.08 -30.08 50.15
CA PRO A 524 -25.50 -29.86 50.47
C PRO A 524 -25.91 -29.98 51.96
N ALA A 525 -27.24 -29.94 52.18
CA ALA A 525 -28.02 -30.64 53.22
C ALA A 525 -28.40 -29.89 54.53
N LEU A 526 -29.70 -29.55 54.58
CA LEU A 526 -30.68 -29.99 55.59
C LEU A 526 -30.35 -29.78 57.09
N ARG A 527 -31.05 -28.85 57.75
CA ARG A 527 -32.24 -29.16 58.60
C ARG A 527 -32.76 -27.92 59.32
N TYR A 528 -34.09 -27.84 59.31
CA TYR A 528 -34.99 -27.07 60.17
C TYR A 528 -34.54 -27.03 61.65
N SER A 529 -34.71 -25.88 62.32
CA SER A 529 -35.88 -25.60 63.18
C SER A 529 -35.67 -24.40 64.10
N ARG A 530 -36.71 -23.55 64.18
CA ARG A 530 -37.26 -22.81 65.35
C ARG A 530 -36.31 -21.96 66.20
N SER A 531 -36.67 -20.82 66.78
CA SER A 531 -37.88 -19.98 66.89
C SER A 531 -37.45 -18.82 67.81
N SER A 532 -38.31 -17.79 67.89
CA SER A 532 -38.39 -16.75 68.92
C SER A 532 -37.63 -15.46 68.62
N MET A 533 -38.28 -14.38 68.21
CA MET A 533 -39.28 -13.50 68.85
C MET A 533 -38.66 -12.33 69.62
N HIS A 534 -39.28 -11.18 69.35
CA HIS A 534 -39.33 -9.89 70.05
C HIS A 534 -38.17 -8.91 69.81
N ALA A 535 -38.43 -7.78 69.13
CA ALA A 535 -39.19 -6.57 69.55
C ALA A 535 -38.38 -5.78 70.61
N SER A 536 -38.22 -4.47 70.63
CA SER A 536 -38.80 -3.25 70.02
C SER A 536 -37.65 -2.20 70.05
N ASP A 537 -37.63 -1.01 69.47
CA ASP A 537 -38.63 0.02 69.13
C ASP A 537 -38.28 0.68 67.78
#